data_AF-X1LDE4-F1
#
_entry.id   AF-X1LDE4-F1
#
_cell.length_a   1.000
_cell.length_b   1.000
_cell.length_c   1.000
_cell.angle_alpha   90.00
_cell.angle_beta   90.00
_cell.angle_gamma   90.00
#
_symmetry.space_group_name_H-M   'P 1'
#
loop_
_entity.id
_entity.type
_entity.pdbx_description
1 polymer ?
#
loop_
_entity_poly.entity_id
_entity_poly.type
_entity_poly.pdbx_seq_one_letter_code
_entity_poly.pdbx_strand_id
1 'polypeptide(L)'
;MLNEVKELLKEKEIKLELTEEAKDLIAKEGYDPDFGARPLRRAIQRLIENPLSEKILEGKFKQGDTVTVEIKEGNIVLKKKEELTGALTR
;
A
#
# COMPACT_ATOMS: atom_id res chain seq x y z
N MET A 1 -10.25 17.98 16.32
CA MET A 1 -9.39 18.25 15.15
C MET A 1 -8.20 17.29 15.03
N LEU A 2 -7.16 17.33 15.88
CA LEU A 2 -6.01 16.40 15.77
C LEU A 2 -6.32 14.94 16.19
N ASN A 3 -7.37 14.74 17.00
CA ASN A 3 -7.83 13.42 17.41
C ASN A 3 -8.80 12.77 16.40
N GLU A 4 -9.58 13.55 15.65
CA GLU A 4 -10.51 13.02 14.63
C GLU A 4 -9.74 12.37 13.46
N VAL A 5 -8.57 12.92 13.10
CA VAL A 5 -7.68 12.33 12.08
C VAL A 5 -7.05 11.03 12.59
N LYS A 6 -6.77 10.92 13.90
CA LYS A 6 -6.23 9.69 14.51
C LYS A 6 -7.27 8.57 14.58
N GLU A 7 -8.54 8.89 14.79
CA GLU A 7 -9.63 7.90 14.79
C GLU A 7 -9.96 7.40 13.37
N LEU A 8 -10.02 8.30 12.38
CA LEU A 8 -10.19 7.94 10.96
C LEU A 8 -9.08 7.01 10.42
N LEU A 9 -7.85 7.14 10.94
CA LEU A 9 -6.72 6.27 10.58
C LEU A 9 -6.74 4.91 11.29
N LYS A 10 -7.39 4.83 12.45
CA LYS A 10 -7.64 3.56 13.17
C LYS A 10 -8.77 2.78 12.51
N GLU A 11 -9.70 3.50 11.88
CA GLU A 11 -10.92 2.98 11.27
C GLU A 11 -10.73 2.11 10.04
N LYS A 12 -9.56 2.05 9.38
CA LYS A 12 -9.46 1.27 8.13
C LYS A 12 -8.88 -0.14 8.26
N GLU A 13 -8.32 -0.53 9.41
CA GLU A 13 -7.79 -1.87 9.77
C GLU A 13 -7.09 -2.70 8.67
N ILE A 14 -6.66 -2.10 7.57
CA ILE A 14 -5.97 -2.78 6.48
C ILE A 14 -4.48 -2.66 6.76
N LYS A 15 -3.82 -3.81 6.89
CA LYS A 15 -2.38 -3.87 7.07
C LYS A 15 -1.73 -3.82 5.70
N LEU A 16 -0.67 -3.03 5.57
CA LEU A 16 0.03 -2.86 4.31
C LEU A 16 1.47 -3.31 4.48
N GLU A 17 1.87 -4.33 3.73
CA GLU A 17 3.21 -4.89 3.73
C GLU A 17 3.90 -4.54 2.41
N LEU A 18 5.07 -3.93 2.48
CA LEU A 18 5.88 -3.60 1.31
C LEU A 18 7.02 -4.60 1.20
N THR A 19 7.21 -5.18 0.01
CA THR A 19 8.42 -5.92 -0.32
C THR A 19 9.63 -4.98 -0.36
N GLU A 20 10.84 -5.51 -0.16
CA GLU A 20 12.07 -4.72 -0.23
C GLU A 20 12.23 -4.03 -1.60
N GLU A 21 11.87 -4.74 -2.68
CA GLU A 21 11.85 -4.20 -4.04
C GLU A 21 10.88 -3.00 -4.16
N ALA A 22 9.66 -3.13 -3.62
CA ALA A 22 8.69 -2.05 -3.58
C ALA A 22 9.19 -0.84 -2.79
N LYS A 23 9.86 -1.07 -1.65
CA LYS A 23 10.49 0.00 -0.87
C LYS A 23 11.55 0.73 -1.67
N ASP A 24 12.41 0.00 -2.39
CA ASP A 24 13.48 0.60 -3.20
C ASP A 24 12.93 1.44 -4.36
N LEU A 25 11.89 0.96 -5.06
CA LEU A 25 11.26 1.75 -6.13
C LEU A 25 10.56 2.99 -5.60
N ILE A 26 9.82 2.85 -4.50
CA ILE A 26 9.12 3.99 -3.87
C ILE A 26 10.12 4.99 -3.31
N ALA A 27 11.24 4.52 -2.74
CA ALA A 27 12.33 5.37 -2.34
C ALA A 27 12.94 6.07 -3.57
N LYS A 28 13.19 5.37 -4.67
CA LYS A 28 13.74 5.98 -5.89
C LYS A 28 12.82 7.02 -6.54
N GLU A 29 11.51 6.77 -6.56
CA GLU A 29 10.49 7.66 -7.14
C GLU A 29 10.08 8.79 -6.18
N GLY A 30 10.17 8.54 -4.87
CA GLY A 30 9.66 9.42 -3.81
C GLY A 30 10.74 10.16 -3.03
N TYR A 31 12.01 9.85 -3.25
CA TYR A 31 13.14 10.54 -2.64
C TYR A 31 13.50 11.76 -3.48
N ASP A 32 13.10 12.92 -2.98
CA ASP A 32 13.57 14.20 -3.48
C ASP A 32 14.43 14.84 -2.39
N PRO A 33 15.74 15.04 -2.61
CA PRO A 33 16.64 15.59 -1.62
C PRO A 33 16.25 17.01 -1.18
N ASP A 34 15.53 17.77 -2.01
CA ASP A 34 15.08 19.12 -1.70
C ASP A 34 13.78 19.14 -0.85
N PHE A 35 12.97 18.08 -0.91
CA PHE A 35 11.65 18.01 -0.25
C PHE A 35 11.49 16.92 0.82
N GLY A 36 12.52 16.12 1.08
CA GLY A 36 12.52 15.07 2.10
C GLY A 36 11.45 13.99 1.84
N ALA A 37 10.85 13.42 2.89
CA ALA A 37 9.84 12.35 2.75
C ALA A 37 8.45 12.81 2.24
N ARG A 38 8.29 14.09 1.85
CA ARG A 38 6.99 14.61 1.37
C ARG A 38 6.61 14.05 -0.01
N PRO A 39 7.51 14.03 -1.02
CA PRO A 39 7.25 13.32 -2.28
C PRO A 39 7.01 11.83 -2.08
N LEU A 40 7.72 11.18 -1.15
CA LEU A 40 7.51 9.77 -0.77
C LEU A 40 6.06 9.49 -0.38
N ARG A 41 5.48 10.35 0.47
CA ARG A 41 4.09 10.22 0.88
C ARG A 41 3.11 10.36 -0.28
N ARG A 42 3.38 11.26 -1.23
CA ARG A 42 2.57 11.42 -2.45
C ARG A 42 2.70 10.24 -3.40
N ALA A 43 3.90 9.67 -3.55
CA ALA A 43 4.12 8.47 -4.34
C ALA A 43 3.34 7.27 -3.77
N ILE A 44 3.41 7.04 -2.45
CA ILE A 44 2.63 6.02 -1.76
C ILE A 44 1.13 6.25 -1.97
N GLN A 45 0.65 7.49 -1.79
CA GLN A 45 -0.77 7.78 -1.95
C GLN A 45 -1.26 7.51 -3.38
N ARG A 46 -0.50 7.94 -4.40
CA ARG A 46 -0.87 7.73 -5.81
C ARG A 46 -0.77 6.26 -6.23
N LEU A 47 0.28 5.56 -5.80
CA LEU A 47 0.63 4.23 -6.30
C LEU A 47 0.02 3.10 -5.47
N ILE A 48 -0.36 3.37 -4.23
CA ILE A 48 -0.86 2.38 -3.28
C ILE A 48 -2.24 2.78 -2.78
N GLU A 49 -2.40 3.95 -2.16
CA GLU A 49 -3.66 4.33 -1.49
C GLU A 49 -4.84 4.48 -2.47
N ASN A 50 -4.61 5.10 -3.63
CA ASN A 50 -5.63 5.23 -4.68
C ASN A 50 -6.10 3.87 -5.22
N PRO A 51 -5.22 3.01 -5.77
CA PRO A 51 -5.64 1.70 -6.27
C PRO A 51 -6.14 0.76 -5.16
N LEU A 52 -5.66 0.92 -3.93
CA LEU A 52 -6.20 0.21 -2.77
C LEU A 52 -7.65 0.64 -2.50
N SER A 53 -7.92 1.95 -2.52
CA SER A 53 -9.27 2.49 -2.31
C SER A 53 -10.25 2.01 -3.37
N GLU A 54 -9.84 2.00 -4.64
CA GLU A 54 -10.63 1.43 -5.74
C GLU A 54 -10.92 -0.04 -5.51
N LYS A 55 -9.91 -0.85 -5.17
CA LYS A 55 -10.09 -2.29 -4.91
C LYS A 55 -10.92 -2.59 -3.66
N ILE A 56 -10.90 -1.71 -2.64
CA ILE A 56 -11.80 -1.79 -1.49
C ILE A 56 -13.25 -1.52 -1.92
N LEU A 57 -13.46 -0.50 -2.77
CA LEU A 57 -14.78 -0.19 -3.33
C LEU A 57 -15.31 -1.31 -4.23
N GLU A 58 -14.42 -2.00 -4.96
CA GLU A 58 -14.74 -3.22 -5.71
C GLU A 58 -15.02 -4.45 -4.81
N GLY A 59 -14.79 -4.35 -3.50
CA GLY A 59 -14.97 -5.43 -2.55
C GLY A 59 -13.86 -6.49 -2.56
N LYS A 60 -12.73 -6.25 -3.25
CA LYS A 60 -11.57 -7.15 -3.31
C LYS A 60 -10.73 -7.14 -2.04
N PHE A 61 -10.70 -6.00 -1.34
CA PHE A 61 -10.03 -5.88 -0.04
C PHE A 61 -11.02 -5.37 1.01
N LYS A 62 -10.93 -5.90 2.21
CA LYS A 62 -11.78 -5.54 3.35
C LYS A 62 -10.93 -5.08 4.54
N GLN A 63 -11.57 -4.38 5.47
CA GLN A 63 -10.97 -4.12 6.79
C GLN A 63 -10.45 -5.42 7.42
N GLY A 64 -9.25 -5.38 7.99
CA GLY A 64 -8.56 -6.54 8.54
C GLY A 64 -7.65 -7.26 7.55
N ASP A 65 -7.81 -7.04 6.24
CA ASP A 65 -6.97 -7.68 5.24
C ASP A 65 -5.55 -7.14 5.29
N THR A 66 -4.58 -8.03 5.03
CA THR A 66 -3.19 -7.63 4.79
C THR A 66 -2.95 -7.57 3.29
N VAL A 67 -2.57 -6.40 2.79
CA VAL A 67 -2.25 -6.14 1.40
C VAL A 67 -0.73 -6.08 1.26
N THR A 68 -0.20 -6.93 0.38
CA THR A 68 1.21 -6.95 0.02
C THR A 68 1.41 -6.15 -1.26
N VAL A 69 2.35 -5.22 -1.22
CA VAL A 69 2.79 -4.41 -2.35
C VAL A 69 4.04 -5.05 -2.95
N GLU A 70 3.90 -5.50 -4.18
CA GLU A 70 4.97 -6.11 -4.98
C GLU A 70 5.25 -5.27 -6.21
N ILE A 71 6.44 -5.45 -6.79
CA ILE A 71 6.74 -4.93 -8.12
C ILE A 71 6.68 -6.08 -9.12
N LYS A 72 5.93 -5.88 -10.20
CA LYS A 72 5.92 -6.80 -11.33
C LYS A 72 6.20 -5.99 -12.60
N GLU A 73 7.28 -6.35 -13.30
CA GLU A 73 7.68 -5.70 -14.56
C GLU A 73 7.82 -4.16 -14.44
N GLY A 74 8.33 -3.69 -13.29
CA GLY A 74 8.49 -2.26 -13.01
C GLY A 74 7.22 -1.53 -12.57
N ASN A 75 6.08 -2.24 -12.43
CA ASN A 75 4.82 -1.67 -11.99
C ASN A 75 4.43 -2.16 -10.59
N ILE A 76 3.78 -1.31 -9.81
CA ILE A 76 3.28 -1.66 -8.48
C ILE A 76 2.03 -2.51 -8.61
N VAL A 77 2.03 -3.66 -7.93
CA VAL A 77 0.92 -4.61 -7.88
C VAL A 77 0.51 -4.84 -6.43
N LEU A 78 -0.78 -4.65 -6.16
CA LEU A 78 -1.39 -4.91 -4.86
C LEU A 78 -2.00 -6.32 -4.84
N LYS A 79 -1.54 -7.17 -3.92
CA LYS A 79 -2.04 -8.54 -3.69
C LYS A 79 -2.56 -8.70 -2.27
N LYS A 80 -3.53 -9.59 -2.07
CA LYS A 80 -3.97 -9.96 -0.71
C LYS A 80 -3.03 -11.04 -0.16
N LYS A 81 -2.57 -10.89 1.08
CA LYS A 81 -1.70 -11.88 1.76
C LYS A 81 -2.35 -13.27 1.85
N GLU A 82 -3.67 -13.33 1.90
CA GLU A 82 -4.45 -14.58 1.94
C GLU A 82 -4.29 -15.41 0.64
N GLU A 83 -4.04 -14.76 -0.51
CA GLU A 83 -3.77 -15.46 -1.78
C GLU A 83 -2.38 -16.12 -1.82
N LEU A 84 -1.40 -15.58 -1.10
CA LEU A 84 -0.04 -16.13 -1.04
C LEU A 84 0.01 -17.46 -0.28
N THR A 85 -0.86 -17.65 0.72
CA THR A 85 -0.99 -18.93 1.44
C THR A 85 -1.72 -20.01 0.64
N GLY A 86 -2.56 -19.63 -0.33
CA GLY A 86 -3.28 -20.57 -1.19
C GLY A 86 -2.46 -21.12 -2.36
N ALA A 87 -1.39 -20.44 -2.77
CA ALA A 87 -0.58 -20.79 -3.93
C ALA A 87 0.54 -21.82 -3.64
N LEU A 88 0.77 -22.19 -2.38
CA LEU A 88 1.81 -23.15 -1.96
C LEU A 88 1.30 -24.58 -1.70
N THR A 89 0.02 -24.87 -1.99
CA THR A 89 -0.61 -26.19 -1.71
C THR A 89 -1.28 -26.82 -2.94
N ARG A 90 -0.76 -26.63 -4.16
CA ARG A 90 -1.19 -27.43 -5.32
C ARG A 90 -0.03 -27.96 -6.12
#